data_AF-A0A8T0K7N0-F1
#
_entry.id   AF-A0A8T0K7N0-F1
#
_cell.length_a   1.000
_cell.length_b   1.000
_cell.length_c   1.000
_cell.angle_alpha   90.00
_cell.angle_beta   90.00
_cell.angle_gamma   90.00
#
_symmetry.space_group_name_H-M   'P 1'
#
loop_
_entity.id
_entity.type
_entity.pdbx_description
1 polymer ?
#
loop_
_entity_poly.entity_id
_entity_poly.type
_entity_poly.pdbx_seq_one_letter_code
_entity_poly.pdbx_strand_id
1 'polypeptide(L)'
;MSTVEAANESMATVADKAPVTSQRKVPEDLDTKLPKPYLPRALIAPDTENVDGTWGYKHNDMSVLQQHVSFFDLNNDGVVYPWETYKGFRSLGFNVILSFIFSIVIHVALSYPTLPTWLPSPFFPIHIKNIHKAKHGSDSGSYDTEGRVASKFEWGVLYVLAKDEQGYLTKEAVRRCFDGSLFEYCAKHRKGATGKMA
;
A
#
# COMPACT_ATOMS: atom_id res chain seq x y z
N MET A 1 19.71 -9.73 -41.09
CA MET A 1 18.49 -9.56 -40.29
C MET A 1 17.63 -8.52 -40.97
N SER A 2 16.42 -8.89 -41.37
CA SER A 2 15.47 -7.96 -41.98
C SER A 2 14.94 -6.97 -40.92
N THR A 3 14.47 -5.80 -41.36
CA THR A 3 13.86 -4.79 -40.47
C THR A 3 12.65 -5.32 -39.71
N VAL A 4 11.92 -6.28 -40.30
CA VAL A 4 10.77 -6.95 -39.70
C VAL A 4 11.19 -7.95 -38.62
N GLU A 5 12.23 -8.75 -38.87
CA GLU A 5 12.79 -9.65 -37.85
C GLU A 5 13.32 -8.88 -36.65
N ALA A 6 14.04 -7.78 -36.88
CA ALA A 6 14.55 -6.93 -35.82
C ALA A 6 13.43 -6.27 -34.98
N ALA A 7 12.31 -5.89 -35.63
CA ALA A 7 11.13 -5.35 -34.94
C ALA A 7 10.37 -6.43 -34.14
N ASN A 8 10.34 -7.67 -34.62
CA ASN A 8 9.73 -8.78 -33.89
C ASN A 8 10.55 -9.17 -32.66
N GLU A 9 11.88 -9.19 -32.78
CA GLU A 9 12.77 -9.46 -31.64
C GLU A 9 12.71 -8.37 -30.57
N SER A 10 12.61 -7.09 -30.95
CA SER A 10 12.49 -5.99 -29.98
C SER A 10 11.17 -6.00 -29.21
N MET A 11 10.15 -6.70 -29.71
CA MET A 11 8.85 -6.87 -29.09
C MET A 11 8.67 -8.26 -28.42
N ALA A 12 9.72 -9.08 -28.39
CA ALA A 12 9.66 -10.42 -27.80
C ALA A 12 9.38 -10.33 -26.29
N THR A 13 8.27 -10.92 -25.85
CA THR A 13 7.89 -10.99 -24.42
C THR A 13 8.40 -12.26 -23.74
N VAL A 14 9.03 -13.16 -24.49
CA VAL A 14 9.56 -14.44 -24.03
C VAL A 14 11.04 -14.52 -24.40
N ALA A 15 11.87 -14.91 -23.43
CA ALA A 15 13.28 -15.20 -23.64
C ALA A 15 13.50 -16.71 -23.52
N ASP A 16 13.88 -17.37 -24.61
CA ASP A 16 14.02 -18.83 -24.66
C ASP A 16 15.04 -19.41 -23.66
N LYS A 17 16.07 -18.62 -23.33
CA LYS A 17 17.06 -18.98 -22.30
C LYS A 17 16.54 -18.87 -20.86
N ALA A 18 15.35 -18.31 -20.66
CA ALA A 18 14.72 -18.12 -19.36
C ALA A 18 13.26 -18.63 -19.37
N PRO A 19 13.03 -19.94 -19.18
CA PRO A 19 11.70 -20.57 -19.29
C PRO A 19 10.61 -19.97 -18.38
N VAL A 20 10.99 -19.29 -17.29
CA VAL A 20 10.03 -18.58 -16.44
C VAL A 20 9.25 -17.48 -17.19
N THR A 21 9.86 -16.88 -18.22
CA THR A 21 9.24 -15.81 -19.01
C THR A 21 8.11 -16.33 -19.89
N SER A 22 8.18 -17.57 -20.38
CA SER A 22 7.08 -18.19 -21.14
C SER A 22 5.94 -18.68 -20.24
N GLN A 23 6.23 -19.00 -18.98
CA GLN A 23 5.24 -19.39 -17.98
C GLN A 23 4.44 -18.19 -17.45
N ARG A 24 5.06 -17.01 -17.39
CA ARG A 24 4.45 -15.77 -16.89
C ARG A 24 4.16 -14.81 -18.04
N LYS A 25 3.17 -15.17 -18.86
CA LYS A 25 2.78 -14.37 -20.03
C LYS A 25 2.29 -12.98 -19.62
N VAL A 26 2.65 -11.99 -20.42
CA VAL A 26 2.14 -10.62 -20.29
C VAL A 26 0.66 -10.61 -20.71
N PRO A 27 -0.24 -9.95 -19.97
CA PRO A 27 -1.62 -9.77 -20.38
C PRO A 27 -1.73 -9.00 -21.71
N GLU A 28 -2.43 -9.56 -22.70
CA GLU A 28 -2.56 -8.97 -24.05
C GLU A 28 -3.74 -8.01 -24.20
N ASP A 29 -4.71 -8.06 -23.28
CA ASP A 29 -5.97 -7.30 -23.36
C ASP A 29 -6.03 -6.09 -22.41
N LEU A 30 -4.92 -5.78 -21.74
CA LEU A 30 -4.92 -4.78 -20.67
C LEU A 30 -5.25 -3.38 -21.19
N ASP A 31 -4.78 -3.02 -22.38
CA ASP A 31 -5.09 -1.73 -23.03
C ASP A 31 -6.59 -1.56 -23.37
N THR A 32 -7.33 -2.66 -23.49
CA THR A 32 -8.79 -2.61 -23.72
C THR A 32 -9.57 -2.38 -22.43
N LYS A 33 -8.98 -2.75 -21.29
CA LYS A 33 -9.60 -2.67 -19.96
C LYS A 33 -9.15 -1.47 -19.16
N LEU A 34 -7.92 -0.99 -19.39
CA LEU A 34 -7.29 0.04 -18.58
C LEU A 34 -6.66 1.11 -19.49
N PRO A 35 -7.07 2.38 -19.38
CA PRO A 35 -6.45 3.45 -20.16
C PRO A 35 -4.97 3.62 -19.78
N LYS A 36 -4.05 3.43 -20.75
CA LYS A 36 -2.59 3.53 -20.54
C LYS A 36 -2.12 2.72 -19.31
N PRO A 37 -2.15 1.38 -19.38
CA PRO A 37 -1.78 0.51 -18.26
C PRO A 37 -0.34 0.67 -17.79
N TYR A 38 0.54 1.12 -18.69
CA TYR A 38 1.95 1.39 -18.40
C TYR A 38 2.19 2.72 -17.67
N LEU A 39 1.20 3.62 -17.59
CA LEU A 39 1.38 4.94 -17.03
C LEU A 39 1.21 4.90 -15.50
N PRO A 40 2.26 5.15 -14.70
CA PRO A 40 2.12 5.24 -13.26
C PRO A 40 1.20 6.40 -12.88
N ARG A 41 0.27 6.15 -11.96
CA ARG A 41 -0.67 7.14 -11.44
C ARG A 41 -0.23 7.59 -10.06
N ALA A 42 -0.22 8.90 -9.82
CA ALA A 42 0.19 9.46 -8.53
C ALA A 42 -0.91 9.36 -7.46
N LEU A 43 -2.15 9.62 -7.86
CA LEU A 43 -3.29 9.88 -6.96
C LEU A 43 -4.19 8.66 -6.75
N ILE A 44 -4.11 7.66 -7.62
CA ILE A 44 -4.98 6.48 -7.61
C ILE A 44 -4.17 5.25 -8.00
N ALA A 45 -4.62 4.06 -7.59
CA ALA A 45 -4.13 2.80 -8.14
C ALA A 45 -5.28 2.10 -8.90
N PRO A 46 -5.28 2.20 -10.25
CA PRO A 46 -6.33 1.61 -11.07
C PRO A 46 -6.12 0.12 -11.29
N ASP A 47 -7.23 -0.60 -11.50
CA ASP A 47 -7.21 -1.97 -12.02
C ASP A 47 -8.34 -2.20 -13.02
N THR A 48 -8.43 -3.41 -13.57
CA THR A 48 -9.39 -3.75 -14.64
C THR A 48 -10.85 -3.68 -14.21
N GLU A 49 -11.14 -3.65 -12.91
CA GLU A 49 -12.49 -3.54 -12.35
C GLU A 49 -12.76 -2.10 -11.84
N ASN A 50 -11.71 -1.34 -11.52
CA ASN A 50 -11.75 -0.01 -10.92
C ASN A 50 -10.75 0.93 -11.62
N VAL A 51 -11.06 1.30 -12.86
CA VAL A 51 -10.16 2.09 -13.73
C VAL A 51 -9.86 3.49 -13.18
N ASP A 52 -10.72 4.03 -12.33
CA ASP A 52 -10.58 5.34 -11.69
C ASP A 52 -10.16 5.24 -10.19
N GLY A 53 -9.77 4.04 -9.73
CA GLY A 53 -9.46 3.76 -8.31
C GLY A 53 -10.70 3.40 -7.49
N THR A 54 -10.58 3.36 -6.15
CA THR A 54 -11.72 3.04 -5.27
C THR A 54 -12.88 4.01 -5.49
N TRP A 55 -14.05 3.46 -5.82
CA TRP A 55 -15.27 4.24 -6.00
C TRP A 55 -15.63 5.06 -4.75
N GLY A 56 -15.84 6.36 -4.96
CA GLY A 56 -16.21 7.31 -3.90
C GLY A 56 -15.07 7.73 -2.96
N TYR A 57 -13.85 7.23 -3.15
CA TYR A 57 -12.68 7.63 -2.36
C TYR A 57 -12.08 8.92 -2.91
N LYS A 58 -11.85 9.90 -2.03
CA LYS A 58 -11.28 11.20 -2.41
C LYS A 58 -9.79 11.19 -2.08
N HIS A 59 -8.95 11.30 -3.11
CA HIS A 59 -7.50 11.31 -2.95
C HIS A 59 -6.97 12.63 -2.33
N ASN A 60 -7.75 13.71 -2.34
CA ASN A 60 -7.37 15.03 -1.77
C ASN A 60 -5.99 15.52 -2.23
N ASP A 61 -5.69 15.37 -3.52
CA ASP A 61 -4.39 15.68 -4.15
C ASP A 61 -3.15 15.04 -3.48
N MET A 62 -3.37 13.98 -2.70
CA MET A 62 -2.31 13.21 -2.05
C MET A 62 -1.85 12.05 -2.94
N SER A 63 -0.57 11.72 -2.86
CA SER A 63 -0.09 10.44 -3.37
C SER A 63 -0.77 9.27 -2.64
N VAL A 64 -0.83 8.10 -3.27
CA VAL A 64 -1.37 6.88 -2.65
C VAL A 64 -0.75 6.60 -1.26
N LEU A 65 0.58 6.80 -1.10
CA LEU A 65 1.24 6.59 0.19
C LEU A 65 0.79 7.62 1.24
N GLN A 66 0.59 8.87 0.84
CA GLN A 66 0.07 9.90 1.73
C GLN A 66 -1.38 9.60 2.14
N GLN A 67 -2.22 9.10 1.22
CA GLN A 67 -3.59 8.66 1.52
C GLN A 67 -3.62 7.50 2.53
N HIS A 68 -2.70 6.55 2.40
CA HIS A 68 -2.55 5.46 3.35
C HIS A 68 -2.21 5.96 4.77
N VAL A 69 -1.26 6.89 4.86
CA VAL A 69 -0.80 7.43 6.16
C VAL A 69 -1.79 8.43 6.76
N SER A 70 -2.55 9.16 5.95
CA SER A 70 -3.53 10.14 6.43
C SER A 70 -4.66 9.52 7.25
N PHE A 71 -4.89 8.21 7.16
CA PHE A 71 -5.80 7.51 8.07
C PHE A 71 -5.45 7.72 9.56
N PHE A 72 -4.16 7.88 9.87
CA PHE A 72 -3.67 8.07 11.24
C PHE A 72 -3.61 9.53 11.67
N ASP A 73 -3.84 10.49 10.78
CA ASP A 73 -3.90 11.93 11.08
C ASP A 73 -5.32 12.28 11.53
N LEU A 74 -5.58 12.15 12.83
CA LEU A 74 -6.94 12.21 13.37
C LEU A 74 -7.44 13.64 13.52
N ASN A 75 -6.54 14.60 13.62
CA ASN A 75 -6.86 16.03 13.70
C ASN A 75 -6.72 16.76 12.34
N ASN A 76 -6.21 16.09 11.30
CA ASN A 76 -6.03 16.60 9.94
C ASN A 76 -5.05 17.79 9.84
N ASP A 77 -4.01 17.80 10.67
CA ASP A 77 -2.98 18.85 10.64
C ASP A 77 -1.76 18.48 9.76
N GLY A 78 -1.74 17.27 9.20
CA GLY A 78 -0.67 16.74 8.36
C GLY A 78 0.51 16.15 9.15
N VAL A 79 0.40 16.04 10.47
CA VAL A 79 1.42 15.52 11.38
C VAL A 79 0.84 14.42 12.26
N VAL A 80 1.32 13.21 12.07
CA VAL A 80 0.88 12.07 12.89
C VAL A 80 1.79 11.94 14.11
N TYR A 81 1.19 11.87 15.29
CA TYR A 81 1.91 11.58 16.54
C TYR A 81 1.63 10.17 17.08
N PRO A 82 2.48 9.65 17.99
CA PRO A 82 2.36 8.27 18.49
C PRO A 82 0.97 7.92 19.02
N TRP A 83 0.30 8.84 19.72
CA TRP A 83 -1.04 8.62 20.27
C TRP A 83 -2.13 8.50 19.21
N GLU A 84 -1.97 9.14 18.05
CA GLU A 84 -2.91 9.03 16.93
C GLU A 84 -2.72 7.71 16.21
N THR A 85 -1.47 7.31 15.96
CA THR A 85 -1.14 5.99 15.45
C THR A 85 -1.72 4.89 16.35
N TYR A 86 -1.56 5.02 17.67
CA TYR A 86 -2.20 4.11 18.63
C TYR A 86 -3.73 4.06 18.45
N LYS A 87 -4.41 5.21 18.43
CA LYS A 87 -5.86 5.28 18.23
C LYS A 87 -6.32 4.73 16.87
N GLY A 88 -5.54 4.95 15.82
CA GLY A 88 -5.79 4.39 14.48
C GLY A 88 -5.72 2.86 14.50
N PHE A 89 -4.68 2.27 15.09
CA PHE A 89 -4.60 0.81 15.25
C PHE A 89 -5.73 0.24 16.11
N ARG A 90 -6.15 0.97 17.15
CA ARG A 90 -7.33 0.59 17.95
C ARG A 90 -8.61 0.60 17.11
N SER A 91 -8.75 1.58 16.21
CA SER A 91 -9.87 1.66 15.26
C SER A 91 -9.86 0.54 14.22
N LEU A 92 -8.67 0.01 13.91
CA LEU A 92 -8.47 -1.17 13.06
C LEU A 92 -8.67 -2.50 13.81
N GLY A 93 -8.94 -2.47 15.12
CA GLY A 93 -9.24 -3.66 15.92
C GLY A 93 -8.02 -4.37 16.52
N PHE A 94 -6.81 -3.80 16.41
CA PHE A 94 -5.64 -4.36 17.12
C PHE A 94 -5.80 -4.21 18.63
N ASN A 95 -5.33 -5.19 19.41
CA ASN A 95 -5.37 -5.10 20.87
C ASN A 95 -4.44 -4.00 21.42
N VAL A 96 -4.65 -3.62 22.68
CA VAL A 96 -3.93 -2.53 23.35
C VAL A 96 -2.41 -2.68 23.28
N ILE A 97 -1.90 -3.89 23.52
CA ILE A 97 -0.46 -4.17 23.56
C ILE A 97 0.14 -3.99 22.16
N LEU A 98 -0.45 -4.60 21.14
CA LEU A 98 0.03 -4.50 19.76
C LEU A 98 -0.07 -3.07 19.22
N SER A 99 -1.17 -2.35 19.51
CA SER A 99 -1.30 -0.94 19.12
C SER A 99 -0.21 -0.06 19.73
N PHE A 100 0.17 -0.32 20.98
CA PHE A 100 1.24 0.41 21.65
C PHE A 100 2.61 0.09 21.04
N ILE A 101 2.91 -1.19 20.81
CA ILE A 101 4.19 -1.62 20.21
C ILE A 101 4.34 -1.03 18.80
N PHE A 102 3.32 -1.14 17.95
CA PHE A 102 3.40 -0.58 16.58
C PHE A 102 3.55 0.93 16.58
N SER A 103 2.85 1.64 17.46
CA SER A 103 3.01 3.09 17.62
C SER A 103 4.46 3.47 17.91
N ILE A 104 5.12 2.80 18.85
CA ILE A 104 6.54 3.08 19.15
C ILE A 104 7.43 2.77 17.95
N VAL A 105 7.31 1.55 17.38
CA VAL A 105 8.20 1.09 16.32
C VAL A 105 8.11 1.98 15.08
N ILE A 106 6.89 2.32 14.65
CA ILE A 106 6.66 3.17 13.47
C ILE A 106 7.21 4.57 13.69
N HIS A 107 7.00 5.17 14.87
CA HIS A 107 7.46 6.54 15.11
C HIS A 107 8.97 6.64 15.30
N VAL A 108 9.61 5.64 15.92
CA VAL A 108 11.08 5.57 15.99
C VAL A 108 11.68 5.42 14.59
N ALA A 109 11.07 4.60 13.73
CA ALA A 109 11.57 4.36 12.38
C ALA A 109 11.36 5.53 11.41
N LEU A 110 10.16 6.14 11.42
CA LEU A 110 9.72 7.06 10.37
C LEU A 110 9.80 8.54 10.75
N SER A 111 9.92 8.89 12.04
CA SER A 111 9.91 10.29 12.44
C SER A 111 11.08 11.06 11.83
N TYR A 112 12.33 10.64 12.09
CA TYR A 112 13.51 11.37 11.65
C TYR A 112 13.59 11.58 10.12
N PRO A 113 13.35 10.55 9.26
CA PRO A 113 13.34 10.73 7.81
C PRO A 113 12.31 11.75 7.30
N THR A 114 11.21 11.95 8.04
CA THR A 114 10.13 12.86 7.63
C THR A 114 10.24 14.26 8.22
N LEU A 115 11.16 14.50 9.17
CA LEU A 115 11.36 15.82 9.75
C LEU A 115 11.84 16.85 8.70
N PRO A 116 11.37 18.11 8.80
CA PRO A 116 11.88 19.20 7.97
C PRO A 116 13.21 19.76 8.48
N THR A 117 13.60 19.40 9.71
CA THR A 117 14.79 19.90 10.40
C THR A 117 15.78 18.77 10.64
N TRP A 118 17.05 19.14 10.81
CA TRP A 118 18.10 18.20 11.19
C TRP A 118 18.03 17.76 12.66
N LEU A 119 17.45 18.58 13.55
CA LEU A 119 17.31 18.24 14.96
C LEU A 119 16.16 17.23 15.16
N PRO A 120 16.39 16.07 15.82
CA PRO A 120 15.33 15.14 16.14
C PRO A 120 14.34 15.74 17.14
N SER A 121 13.06 15.43 16.99
CA SER A 121 12.02 15.86 17.91
C SER A 121 11.76 14.78 18.97
N PRO A 122 11.69 15.12 20.27
CA PRO A 122 11.41 14.16 21.34
C PRO A 122 9.98 13.61 21.28
N PHE A 123 9.09 14.21 20.49
CA PHE A 123 7.72 13.77 20.32
C PHE A 123 7.54 12.83 19.11
N PHE A 124 8.61 12.54 18.37
CA PHE A 124 8.62 11.64 17.21
C PHE A 124 7.47 11.87 16.21
N PRO A 125 7.24 13.10 15.70
CA PRO A 125 6.20 13.35 14.70
C PRO A 125 6.53 12.69 13.37
N ILE A 126 5.51 12.28 12.63
CA ILE A 126 5.62 11.83 11.24
C ILE A 126 4.92 12.87 10.36
N HIS A 127 5.69 13.52 9.47
CA HIS A 127 5.12 14.52 8.56
C HIS A 127 4.66 13.87 7.25
N ILE A 128 3.34 13.87 7.01
CA ILE A 128 2.73 13.23 5.82
C ILE A 128 3.30 13.81 4.52
N LYS A 129 3.52 15.14 4.48
CA LYS A 129 4.15 15.81 3.32
C LYS A 129 5.48 15.18 2.90
N ASN A 130 6.27 14.72 3.87
CA ASN A 130 7.61 14.20 3.66
C ASN A 130 7.69 12.66 3.69
N ILE A 131 6.56 11.96 3.79
CA ILE A 131 6.54 10.50 3.96
C ILE A 131 7.24 9.71 2.85
N HIS A 132 7.30 10.28 1.64
CA HIS A 132 8.04 9.70 0.52
C HIS A 132 9.54 9.51 0.82
N LYS A 133 10.12 10.29 1.74
CA LYS A 133 11.52 10.16 2.19
C LYS A 133 11.76 8.94 3.06
N ALA A 134 10.70 8.39 3.65
CA ALA A 134 10.76 7.19 4.46
C ALA A 134 10.69 5.90 3.61
N LYS A 135 10.54 6.03 2.28
CA LYS A 135 10.68 4.88 1.37
C LYS A 135 12.13 4.40 1.37
N HIS A 136 12.32 3.10 1.56
CA HIS A 136 13.61 2.43 1.64
C HIS A 136 13.76 1.35 0.56
N GLY A 137 14.98 0.86 0.34
CA GLY A 137 15.30 -0.08 -0.74
C GLY A 137 14.53 -1.41 -0.70
N SER A 138 13.92 -1.79 0.42
CA SER A 138 12.99 -2.91 0.45
C SER A 138 11.65 -2.65 -0.22
N ASP A 139 11.27 -1.39 -0.41
CA ASP A 139 10.02 -1.01 -1.08
C ASP A 139 10.13 -1.09 -2.60
N SER A 140 11.35 -1.15 -3.16
CA SER A 140 11.56 -1.29 -4.61
C SER A 140 11.51 -2.74 -5.08
N GLY A 141 11.27 -3.71 -4.17
CA GLY A 141 11.33 -5.13 -4.50
C GLY A 141 12.73 -5.65 -4.81
N SER A 142 13.77 -4.83 -4.58
CA SER A 142 15.17 -5.18 -4.87
C SER A 142 15.70 -6.33 -4.02
N TYR A 143 15.00 -6.70 -2.94
CA TYR A 143 15.32 -7.85 -2.09
C TYR A 143 14.58 -9.15 -2.46
N ASP A 144 14.17 -9.40 -3.72
CA ASP A 144 13.61 -10.73 -4.07
C ASP A 144 14.22 -11.43 -5.30
N THR A 145 14.99 -12.49 -5.00
CA THR A 145 14.93 -13.80 -5.66
C THR A 145 15.04 -14.94 -4.62
N GLU A 146 14.20 -14.92 -3.56
CA GLU A 146 14.00 -15.93 -2.46
C GLU A 146 14.25 -15.43 -1.00
N GLY A 147 14.47 -14.13 -0.77
CA GLY A 147 14.71 -13.51 0.55
C GLY A 147 13.45 -13.08 1.34
N ARG A 148 12.46 -13.97 1.46
CA ARG A 148 11.05 -13.66 1.77
C ARG A 148 10.70 -13.39 3.24
N VAL A 149 11.42 -12.53 3.96
CA VAL A 149 11.05 -12.16 5.35
C VAL A 149 10.15 -10.92 5.39
N ALA A 150 10.58 -9.81 4.77
CA ALA A 150 9.82 -8.56 4.74
C ALA A 150 8.44 -8.74 4.07
N SER A 151 8.41 -9.38 2.90
CA SER A 151 7.15 -9.67 2.20
C SER A 151 6.22 -10.57 3.03
N LYS A 152 6.72 -11.64 3.67
CA LYS A 152 5.88 -12.48 4.54
C LYS A 152 5.31 -11.70 5.73
N PHE A 153 6.09 -10.79 6.30
CA PHE A 153 5.63 -9.94 7.38
C PHE A 153 4.53 -8.97 6.90
N GLU A 154 4.76 -8.27 5.78
CA GLU A 154 3.78 -7.37 5.17
C GLU A 154 2.46 -8.08 4.85
N TRP A 155 2.52 -9.23 4.17
CA TRP A 155 1.33 -10.04 3.86
C TRP A 155 0.66 -10.61 5.11
N GLY A 156 1.45 -10.95 6.14
CA GLY A 156 0.94 -11.39 7.44
C GLY A 156 0.15 -10.28 8.16
N VAL A 157 0.67 -9.05 8.17
CA VAL A 157 -0.03 -7.88 8.73
C VAL A 157 -1.32 -7.61 7.94
N LEU A 158 -1.27 -7.64 6.61
CA LEU A 158 -2.45 -7.48 5.76
C LEU A 158 -3.51 -8.56 6.06
N TYR A 159 -3.08 -9.82 6.22
CA TYR A 159 -3.99 -10.92 6.56
C TYR A 159 -4.67 -10.73 7.91
N VAL A 160 -3.92 -10.37 8.95
CA VAL A 160 -4.49 -10.10 10.27
C VAL A 160 -5.47 -8.92 10.23
N LEU A 161 -5.16 -7.90 9.42
CA LEU A 161 -5.94 -6.68 9.30
C LEU A 161 -7.26 -6.90 8.55
N ALA A 162 -7.20 -7.57 7.40
CA ALA A 162 -8.23 -7.49 6.36
C ALA A 162 -8.90 -8.82 5.99
N LYS A 163 -8.56 -9.92 6.65
CA LYS A 163 -9.31 -11.18 6.48
C LYS A 163 -10.77 -11.01 6.91
N ASP A 164 -11.67 -11.69 6.21
CA ASP A 164 -13.09 -11.76 6.55
C ASP A 164 -13.37 -12.72 7.72
N GLU A 165 -14.65 -12.87 8.07
CA GLU A 165 -15.12 -13.74 9.15
C GLU A 165 -14.83 -15.23 8.89
N GLN A 166 -14.75 -15.61 7.62
CA GLN A 166 -14.44 -16.96 7.15
C GLN A 166 -12.92 -17.21 7.07
N GLY A 167 -12.10 -16.18 7.30
CA GLY A 167 -10.65 -16.26 7.31
C GLY A 167 -9.99 -16.09 5.93
N TYR A 168 -10.72 -15.62 4.93
CA TYR A 168 -10.21 -15.34 3.59
C TYR A 168 -9.83 -13.88 3.40
N LEU A 169 -8.84 -13.64 2.55
CA LEU A 169 -8.46 -12.31 2.10
C LEU A 169 -9.17 -12.03 0.77
N THR A 170 -10.10 -11.07 0.75
CA THR A 170 -10.83 -10.74 -0.48
C THR A 170 -9.92 -10.00 -1.47
N LYS A 171 -10.18 -10.17 -2.77
CA LYS A 171 -9.48 -9.41 -3.83
C LYS A 171 -9.59 -7.91 -3.60
N GLU A 172 -10.77 -7.46 -3.17
CA GLU A 172 -11.04 -6.06 -2.86
C GLU A 172 -10.18 -5.54 -1.70
N ALA A 173 -9.98 -6.32 -0.63
CA ALA A 173 -9.09 -5.96 0.46
C ALA A 173 -7.62 -5.84 0.00
N VAL A 174 -7.15 -6.77 -0.83
CA VAL A 174 -5.79 -6.69 -1.42
C VAL A 174 -5.64 -5.44 -2.25
N ARG A 175 -6.59 -5.18 -3.15
CA ARG A 175 -6.60 -4.02 -4.04
C ARG A 175 -6.53 -2.71 -3.26
N ARG A 176 -7.34 -2.58 -2.20
CA ARG A 176 -7.36 -1.38 -1.35
C ARG A 176 -6.06 -1.13 -0.60
N CYS A 177 -5.22 -2.15 -0.42
CA CYS A 177 -3.87 -1.97 0.11
C CYS A 177 -3.01 -1.09 -0.82
N PHE A 178 -3.23 -1.20 -2.14
CA PHE A 178 -2.46 -0.51 -3.16
C PHE A 178 -2.98 0.88 -3.50
N ASP A 179 -4.18 1.27 -3.05
CA ASP A 179 -4.74 2.61 -3.33
C ASP A 179 -4.87 3.50 -2.09
N GLY A 180 -4.44 3.02 -0.93
CA GLY A 180 -4.45 3.76 0.33
C GLY A 180 -5.78 3.73 1.10
N SER A 181 -6.85 3.15 0.54
CA SER A 181 -8.19 3.16 1.15
C SER A 181 -8.45 2.00 2.12
N LEU A 182 -7.52 1.05 2.27
CA LEU A 182 -7.71 -0.18 3.05
C LEU A 182 -8.11 0.07 4.52
N PHE A 183 -7.43 1.00 5.19
CA PHE A 183 -7.67 1.22 6.61
C PHE A 183 -9.05 1.80 6.89
N GLU A 184 -9.52 2.72 6.03
CA GLU A 184 -10.89 3.20 6.10
C GLU A 184 -11.90 2.08 5.86
N TYR A 185 -11.65 1.23 4.86
CA TYR A 185 -12.50 0.08 4.55
C TYR A 185 -12.61 -0.87 5.75
N CYS A 186 -11.48 -1.26 6.35
CA CYS A 186 -11.44 -2.10 7.54
C CYS A 186 -12.14 -1.43 8.74
N ALA A 187 -11.88 -0.15 9.00
CA ALA A 187 -12.50 0.57 10.11
C ALA A 187 -14.02 0.69 9.96
N LYS A 188 -14.52 0.96 8.74
CA LYS A 188 -15.95 1.04 8.43
C LYS A 188 -16.64 -0.31 8.61
N HIS A 189 -16.07 -1.39 8.09
CA HIS A 189 -16.63 -2.74 8.26
C HIS A 189 -16.69 -3.18 9.71
N ARG A 190 -15.68 -2.84 10.52
CA ARG A 190 -15.67 -3.15 11.95
C ARG A 190 -16.74 -2.37 12.72
N LYS A 191 -16.88 -1.06 12.47
CA LYS A 191 -17.97 -0.26 13.06
C LYS A 191 -19.36 -0.81 12.70
N GLY A 192 -19.54 -1.26 11.46
CA GLY A 192 -20.79 -1.86 10.99
C GLY A 192 -21.12 -3.21 11.62
N ALA A 193 -20.10 -4.03 11.94
CA ALA A 193 -20.28 -5.29 12.65
C ALA A 193 -20.66 -5.07 14.13
N THR A 194 -19.99 -4.15 14.82
CA THR A 194 -20.30 -3.83 16.22
C THR A 194 -21.69 -3.23 16.40
N GLY A 195 -22.15 -2.40 15.45
CA GLY A 195 -23.48 -1.78 15.48
C GLY A 195 -24.64 -2.74 15.18
N LYS A 196 -24.40 -3.92 14.60
CA LYS A 196 -25.41 -4.96 14.37
C LYS A 196 -25.58 -5.93 15.55
N MET A 197 -24.64 -5.92 16.51
CA MET A 197 -24.68 -6.75 17.72
C MET A 197 -25.10 -5.98 18.98
N ALA A 198 -25.53 -4.72 18.83
CA ALA A 198 -25.97 -3.84 19.92
C ALA A 198 -27.50 -3.66 19.89
#